data_AF-A0A4Z2CQ31-F1
#
_entry.id   AF-A0A4Z2CQ31-F1
#
_cell.length_a   1.000
_cell.length_b   1.000
_cell.length_c   1.000
_cell.angle_alpha   90.00
_cell.angle_beta   90.00
_cell.angle_gamma   90.00
#
_symmetry.space_group_name_H-M   'P 1'
#
loop_
_entity.id
_entity.type
_entity.pdbx_description
1 polymer ?
#
loop_
_entity_poly.entity_id
_entity_poly.type
_entity_poly.pdbx_seq_one_letter_code
_entity_poly.pdbx_strand_id
1 'polypeptide(L)'
;MGTKLDQNKLLQKYQHLCNEPEKQVNYLKHAINDIEENLIRNKQSYVMQMQKVDQQFQVEVSILNREINQLKSDFEAKSFHMKQIEKWLKATRGWILIRKYFYEQKYRKWEMDLLQILHRIQDPCKEFSKTVFGNPAIHSILKISSKTIQHYTSNHWKIEQSWLNYRQKIIESQLSTKTTDEIKSIQNKLCIRKMTQQMLCRYSNMKSNEEQEDHDHNDENSVSESNKLKHKQHGLTKYPFSVNHPLHTHEQQLMNALNEIKTGLNLNLFELNSKANDLHKLLLLIGRIKFDLKNEYLKYTQMSLNELDKKQQQLTHFSNLLGELKEKEATELKNLTSEARKISKTRAVLMKELKFLRISQNVNNVHHLGYFDYRYNLALCKL
;
A
#
# COMPACT_ATOMS: atom_id res chain seq x y z
N MET A 1 -76.30 61.10 -11.88
CA MET A 1 -76.09 59.96 -10.97
C MET A 1 -75.18 58.87 -11.56
N GLY A 2 -74.78 58.90 -12.84
CA GLY A 2 -74.02 57.80 -13.48
C GLY A 2 -72.57 57.60 -13.03
N THR A 3 -71.81 58.67 -12.75
CA THR A 3 -70.35 58.59 -12.57
C THR A 3 -69.88 57.76 -11.38
N LYS A 4 -70.62 57.73 -10.27
CA LYS A 4 -70.31 56.86 -9.10
C LYS A 4 -70.58 55.39 -9.38
N LEU A 5 -71.61 55.09 -10.18
CA LEU A 5 -71.96 53.73 -10.56
C LEU A 5 -70.92 53.16 -11.53
N ASP A 6 -70.44 53.98 -12.46
CA ASP A 6 -69.43 53.59 -13.45
C ASP A 6 -68.04 53.37 -12.82
N GLN A 7 -67.67 54.17 -11.81
CA GLN A 7 -66.47 53.93 -11.01
C GLN A 7 -66.51 52.60 -10.25
N ASN A 8 -67.65 52.27 -9.60
CA ASN A 8 -67.81 51.01 -8.88
C ASN A 8 -67.77 49.78 -9.81
N LYS A 9 -68.35 49.89 -11.01
CA LYS A 9 -68.27 48.82 -12.03
C LYS A 9 -66.82 48.59 -12.50
N LEU A 10 -66.06 49.67 -12.67
CA LEU A 10 -64.64 49.58 -13.03
C LEU A 10 -63.83 48.86 -11.95
N LEU A 11 -64.00 49.28 -10.68
CA LEU A 11 -63.35 48.64 -9.53
C LEU A 11 -63.69 47.15 -9.43
N GLN A 12 -64.95 46.76 -9.61
CA GLN A 12 -65.35 45.35 -9.61
C GLN A 12 -64.71 44.55 -10.76
N LYS A 13 -64.59 45.14 -11.95
CA LYS A 13 -63.93 44.50 -13.11
C LYS A 13 -62.46 44.21 -12.80
N TYR A 14 -61.71 45.17 -12.29
CA TYR A 14 -60.29 44.97 -11.97
C TYR A 14 -60.07 44.08 -10.75
N GLN A 15 -60.95 44.14 -9.73
CA GLN A 15 -60.94 43.15 -8.64
C GLN A 15 -61.07 41.72 -9.19
N HIS A 16 -62.01 41.48 -10.11
CA HIS A 16 -62.16 40.16 -10.72
C HIS A 16 -60.94 39.76 -11.58
N LEU A 17 -60.37 40.69 -12.34
CA LEU A 17 -59.18 40.44 -13.17
C LEU A 17 -57.91 40.16 -12.36
N CYS A 18 -57.76 40.79 -11.19
CA CYS A 18 -56.60 40.62 -10.31
C CYS A 18 -56.68 39.38 -9.43
N ASN A 19 -57.88 38.86 -9.15
CA ASN A 19 -58.09 37.72 -8.23
C ASN A 19 -57.25 36.49 -8.60
N GLU A 20 -57.23 36.09 -9.88
CA GLU A 20 -56.53 34.88 -10.31
C GLU A 20 -55.01 35.06 -10.30
N PRO A 21 -54.42 36.13 -10.87
CA PRO A 21 -53.00 36.40 -10.74
C PRO A 21 -52.52 36.54 -9.28
N GLU A 22 -53.32 37.14 -8.39
CA GLU A 22 -52.97 37.25 -6.96
C GLU A 22 -52.91 35.88 -6.27
N LYS A 23 -53.85 34.98 -6.57
CA LYS A 23 -53.79 33.59 -6.10
C LYS A 23 -52.54 32.87 -6.59
N GLN A 24 -52.21 33.02 -7.88
CA GLN A 24 -51.03 32.40 -8.48
C GLN A 24 -49.74 32.93 -7.84
N VAL A 25 -49.64 34.24 -7.60
CA VAL A 25 -48.50 34.84 -6.88
C VAL A 25 -48.34 34.27 -5.48
N ASN A 26 -49.43 34.16 -4.71
CA ASN A 26 -49.37 33.61 -3.36
C ASN A 26 -48.98 32.12 -3.36
N TYR A 27 -49.56 31.33 -4.26
CA TYR A 27 -49.20 29.92 -4.44
C TYR A 27 -47.72 29.75 -4.79
N LEU A 28 -47.22 30.53 -5.76
CA LEU A 28 -45.83 30.46 -6.19
C LEU A 28 -44.85 30.87 -5.09
N LYS A 29 -45.18 31.88 -4.28
CA LYS A 29 -44.36 32.25 -3.12
C LYS A 29 -44.23 31.11 -2.11
N HIS A 30 -45.34 30.43 -1.80
CA HIS A 30 -45.29 29.27 -0.90
C HIS A 30 -44.48 28.12 -1.51
N ALA A 31 -44.71 27.79 -2.78
CA ALA A 31 -43.97 26.73 -3.45
C ALA A 31 -42.46 27.01 -3.55
N ILE A 32 -42.07 28.27 -3.79
CA ILE A 32 -40.65 28.70 -3.77
C ILE A 32 -40.04 28.49 -2.39
N ASN A 33 -40.71 28.96 -1.33
CA ASN A 33 -40.23 28.77 0.04
C ASN A 33 -40.08 27.27 0.39
N ASP A 34 -41.03 26.42 -0.01
CA ASP A 34 -40.95 24.97 0.24
C ASP A 34 -39.74 24.34 -0.46
N ILE A 35 -39.42 24.77 -1.69
CA ILE A 35 -38.24 24.30 -2.45
C ILE A 35 -36.95 24.77 -1.76
N GLU A 36 -36.89 26.03 -1.33
CA GLU A 36 -35.72 26.58 -0.61
C GLU A 36 -35.47 25.85 0.72
N GLU A 37 -36.52 25.57 1.49
CA GLU A 37 -36.41 24.77 2.71
C GLU A 37 -35.93 23.35 2.41
N ASN A 38 -36.43 22.72 1.35
CA ASN A 38 -35.99 21.38 0.93
C ASN A 38 -34.51 21.38 0.51
N LEU A 39 -34.04 22.42 -0.17
CA LEU A 39 -32.62 22.59 -0.51
C LEU A 39 -31.74 22.69 0.75
N ILE A 40 -32.18 23.44 1.77
CA ILE A 40 -31.49 23.54 3.06
C ILE A 40 -31.46 22.18 3.77
N ARG A 41 -32.61 21.50 3.86
CA ARG A 41 -32.73 20.16 4.46
C ARG A 41 -31.85 19.13 3.74
N ASN A 42 -31.83 19.16 2.40
CA ASN A 42 -30.99 18.27 1.60
C ASN A 42 -29.49 18.49 1.86
N LYS A 43 -29.05 19.76 1.95
CA LYS A 43 -27.66 20.10 2.29
C LYS A 43 -27.29 19.58 3.68
N GLN A 44 -28.15 19.78 4.68
CA GLN A 44 -27.91 19.28 6.04
C GLN A 44 -27.85 17.76 6.08
N SER A 45 -28.79 17.09 5.41
CA SER A 45 -28.83 15.63 5.28
C SER A 45 -27.54 15.08 4.64
N TYR A 46 -27.08 15.68 3.54
CA TYR A 46 -25.83 15.29 2.90
C TYR A 46 -24.62 15.43 3.84
N VAL A 47 -24.49 16.55 4.57
CA VAL A 47 -23.41 16.76 5.53
C VAL A 47 -23.44 15.71 6.64
N MET A 48 -24.62 15.42 7.20
CA MET A 48 -24.77 14.40 8.23
C MET A 48 -24.43 12.99 7.71
N GLN A 49 -24.85 12.64 6.49
CA GLN A 49 -24.54 11.35 5.89
C GLN A 49 -23.04 11.20 5.64
N MET A 50 -22.36 12.24 5.16
CA MET A 50 -20.90 12.23 4.99
C MET A 50 -20.17 12.00 6.32
N GLN A 51 -20.59 12.70 7.39
CA GLN A 51 -20.03 12.51 8.73
C GLN A 51 -20.28 11.10 9.27
N LYS A 52 -21.47 10.55 9.04
CA LYS A 52 -21.81 9.19 9.46
C LYS A 52 -20.94 8.14 8.76
N VAL A 53 -20.70 8.31 7.46
CA VAL A 53 -19.77 7.45 6.71
C VAL A 53 -18.36 7.55 7.29
N ASP A 54 -17.88 8.76 7.57
CA ASP A 54 -16.56 8.94 8.17
C ASP A 54 -16.44 8.25 9.54
N GLN A 55 -17.43 8.44 10.42
CA GLN A 55 -17.44 7.83 11.74
C GLN A 55 -17.53 6.31 11.69
N GLN A 56 -18.36 5.77 10.78
CA GLN A 56 -18.56 4.34 10.64
C GLN A 56 -17.26 3.61 10.29
N PHE A 57 -16.44 4.19 9.42
CA PHE A 57 -15.20 3.55 8.95
C PHE A 57 -13.94 4.02 9.68
N GLN A 58 -14.01 5.09 10.49
CA GLN A 58 -12.85 5.63 11.21
C GLN A 58 -12.18 4.58 12.09
N VAL A 59 -12.98 3.81 12.85
CA VAL A 59 -12.46 2.80 13.78
C VAL A 59 -11.74 1.69 13.02
N GLU A 60 -12.38 1.12 11.99
CA GLU A 60 -11.81 0.03 11.18
C GLU A 60 -10.53 0.46 10.46
N VAL A 61 -10.53 1.64 9.83
CA VAL A 61 -9.34 2.21 9.17
C VAL A 61 -8.22 2.45 10.19
N SER A 62 -8.54 2.92 11.39
CA SER A 62 -7.52 3.17 12.44
C SER A 62 -6.91 1.87 12.96
N ILE A 63 -7.70 0.82 13.14
CA ILE A 63 -7.25 -0.51 13.56
C ILE A 63 -6.32 -1.09 12.51
N LEU A 64 -6.74 -1.12 11.24
CA LEU A 64 -5.91 -1.64 10.14
C LEU A 64 -4.59 -0.88 10.00
N ASN A 65 -4.62 0.46 10.09
CA ASN A 65 -3.39 1.26 10.06
C ASN A 65 -2.45 0.95 11.23
N ARG A 66 -3.00 0.76 12.44
CA ARG A 66 -2.21 0.37 13.61
C ARG A 66 -1.56 -1.00 13.42
N GLU A 67 -2.32 -1.99 12.97
CA GLU A 67 -1.82 -3.34 12.68
C GLU A 67 -0.72 -3.31 11.62
N ILE A 68 -0.92 -2.58 10.52
CA ILE A 68 0.09 -2.43 9.45
C ILE A 68 1.37 -1.78 9.99
N ASN A 69 1.24 -0.73 10.81
CA ASN A 69 2.41 -0.05 11.37
C ASN A 69 3.17 -0.94 12.37
N GLN A 70 2.45 -1.73 13.16
CA GLN A 70 3.06 -2.70 14.06
C GLN A 70 3.82 -3.79 13.27
N LEU A 71 3.20 -4.36 12.23
CA LEU A 71 3.85 -5.33 11.36
C LEU A 71 5.09 -4.77 10.65
N LYS A 72 5.06 -3.50 10.24
CA LYS A 72 6.24 -2.80 9.67
C LYS A 72 7.37 -2.69 10.69
N SER A 73 7.07 -2.24 11.91
CA SER A 73 8.05 -2.15 12.99
C SER A 73 8.66 -3.51 13.30
N ASP A 74 7.84 -4.56 13.39
CA ASP A 74 8.31 -5.93 13.64
C ASP A 74 9.16 -6.46 12.48
N PHE A 75 8.81 -6.13 11.24
CA PHE A 75 9.59 -6.47 10.06
C PHE A 75 10.97 -5.79 10.09
N GLU A 76 11.03 -4.51 10.43
CA GLU A 76 12.27 -3.76 10.56
C GLU A 76 13.17 -4.34 11.65
N ALA A 77 12.61 -4.67 12.82
CA ALA A 77 13.35 -5.31 13.91
C ALA A 77 13.91 -6.68 13.49
N LYS A 78 13.08 -7.55 12.90
CA LYS A 78 13.53 -8.86 12.38
C LYS A 78 14.58 -8.72 11.29
N SER A 79 14.44 -7.76 10.38
CA SER A 79 15.42 -7.46 9.33
C SER A 79 16.76 -7.01 9.90
N PHE A 80 16.74 -6.19 10.96
CA PHE A 80 17.94 -5.81 11.68
C PHE A 80 18.63 -7.02 12.32
N HIS A 81 17.89 -7.88 13.01
CA HIS A 81 18.44 -9.12 13.59
C HIS A 81 19.03 -10.05 12.52
N MET A 82 18.37 -10.19 11.37
CA MET A 82 18.88 -10.96 10.23
C MET A 82 20.27 -10.45 9.79
N LYS A 83 20.43 -9.13 9.62
CA LYS A 83 21.72 -8.52 9.25
C LYS A 83 22.81 -8.77 10.29
N GLN A 84 22.47 -8.81 11.57
CA GLN A 84 23.43 -9.13 12.63
C GLN A 84 23.88 -10.59 12.53
N ILE A 85 22.95 -11.53 12.37
CA ILE A 85 23.27 -12.95 12.20
C ILE A 85 24.16 -13.17 10.97
N GLU A 86 23.88 -12.51 9.84
CA GLU A 86 24.73 -12.58 8.65
C GLU A 86 26.17 -12.13 8.92
N LYS A 87 26.38 -11.08 9.71
CA LYS A 87 27.73 -10.63 10.11
C LYS A 87 28.43 -11.68 10.97
N TRP A 88 27.75 -12.22 11.98
CA TRP A 88 28.30 -13.29 12.84
C TRP A 88 28.63 -14.56 12.05
N LEU A 89 27.82 -14.88 11.06
CA LEU A 89 28.00 -16.03 10.20
C LEU A 89 29.21 -15.87 9.28
N LYS A 90 29.38 -14.68 8.68
CA LYS A 90 30.60 -14.33 7.93
C LYS A 90 31.85 -14.42 8.80
N ALA A 91 31.80 -13.89 10.02
CA ALA A 91 32.92 -13.97 10.96
C ALA A 91 33.25 -15.42 11.34
N THR A 92 32.24 -16.23 11.67
CA THR A 92 32.40 -17.64 12.04
C THR A 92 33.01 -18.45 10.90
N ARG A 93 32.54 -18.25 9.66
CA ARG A 93 33.13 -18.85 8.46
C ARG A 93 34.58 -18.44 8.25
N GLY A 94 34.91 -17.18 8.49
CA GLY A 94 36.30 -16.68 8.48
C GLY A 94 37.18 -17.43 9.48
N TRP A 95 36.72 -17.61 10.72
CA TRP A 95 37.42 -18.37 11.75
C TRP A 95 37.60 -19.85 11.40
N ILE A 96 36.59 -20.48 10.79
CA ILE A 96 36.67 -21.85 10.30
C ILE A 96 37.77 -21.97 9.22
N LEU A 97 37.85 -21.02 8.28
CA LEU A 97 38.88 -20.99 7.25
C LEU A 97 40.28 -20.80 7.82
N ILE A 98 40.46 -19.85 8.74
CA ILE A 98 41.74 -19.59 9.43
C ILE A 98 42.18 -20.84 10.18
N ARG A 99 41.25 -21.47 10.92
CA ARG A 99 41.51 -22.73 11.62
C ARG A 99 41.96 -23.80 10.64
N LYS A 100 41.20 -24.03 9.56
CA LYS A 100 41.53 -25.01 8.52
C LYS A 100 42.96 -24.80 7.99
N TYR A 101 43.31 -23.55 7.69
CA TYR A 101 44.67 -23.19 7.27
C TYR A 101 45.74 -23.53 8.32
N PHE A 102 45.55 -23.14 9.59
CA PHE A 102 46.52 -23.47 10.65
C PHE A 102 46.69 -24.98 10.85
N TYR A 103 45.61 -25.76 10.74
CA TYR A 103 45.69 -27.21 10.83
C TYR A 103 46.42 -27.83 9.64
N GLU A 104 46.17 -27.35 8.43
CA GLU A 104 46.91 -27.77 7.23
C GLU A 104 48.41 -27.47 7.38
N GLN A 105 48.78 -26.30 7.91
CA GLN A 105 50.19 -25.94 8.15
C GLN A 105 50.84 -26.83 9.23
N LYS A 106 50.15 -27.08 10.35
CA LYS A 106 50.65 -27.99 11.39
C LYS A 106 50.85 -29.41 10.86
N TYR A 107 49.91 -29.89 10.04
CA TYR A 107 50.00 -31.20 9.42
C TYR A 107 51.18 -31.30 8.44
N ARG A 108 51.36 -30.30 7.57
CA ARG A 108 52.52 -30.23 6.66
C ARG A 108 53.84 -30.22 7.42
N LYS A 109 53.93 -29.45 8.52
CA LYS A 109 55.14 -29.45 9.37
C LYS A 109 55.39 -30.83 9.96
N TRP A 110 54.36 -31.45 10.54
CA TRP A 110 54.47 -32.80 11.11
C TRP A 110 54.89 -33.85 10.06
N GLU A 111 54.34 -33.78 8.85
CA GLU A 111 54.71 -34.64 7.72
C GLU A 111 56.17 -34.48 7.33
N MET A 112 56.65 -33.23 7.23
CA MET A 112 58.06 -32.93 6.96
C MET A 112 59.00 -33.41 8.06
N ASP A 113 58.62 -33.22 9.33
CA ASP A 113 59.40 -33.70 10.49
C ASP A 113 59.47 -35.24 10.49
N LEU A 114 58.37 -35.91 10.17
CA LEU A 114 58.29 -37.37 10.07
C LEU A 114 59.16 -37.90 8.91
N LEU A 115 59.16 -37.22 7.76
CA LEU A 115 60.04 -37.54 6.64
C LEU A 115 61.52 -37.33 6.99
N GLN A 116 61.87 -36.27 7.72
CA GLN A 116 63.24 -36.04 8.19
C GLN A 116 63.69 -37.13 9.17
N ILE A 117 62.82 -37.55 10.09
CA ILE A 117 63.10 -38.65 11.01
C ILE A 117 63.31 -39.96 10.24
N LEU A 118 62.44 -40.26 9.26
CA LEU A 118 62.59 -41.41 8.36
C LEU A 118 63.93 -41.41 7.63
N HIS A 119 64.34 -40.26 7.08
CA HIS A 119 65.64 -40.12 6.42
C HIS A 119 66.82 -40.30 7.39
N ARG A 120 66.72 -39.81 8.63
CA ARG A 120 67.76 -40.01 9.66
C ARG A 120 67.86 -41.45 10.14
N ILE A 121 66.75 -42.18 10.17
CA ILE A 121 66.70 -43.62 10.51
C ILE A 121 67.21 -44.49 9.35
N GLN A 122 67.25 -43.96 8.12
CA GLN A 122 67.65 -44.70 6.92
C GLN A 122 69.15 -45.03 6.86
N ASP A 123 70.01 -44.35 7.63
CA ASP A 123 71.46 -44.57 7.60
C ASP A 123 72.01 -45.67 8.54
N PRO A 124 71.38 -46.06 9.68
CA PRO A 124 71.86 -47.25 10.41
C PRO A 124 71.09 -48.56 10.17
N CYS A 125 69.80 -48.54 9.78
CA CYS A 125 68.99 -49.76 9.79
C CYS A 125 67.97 -49.86 8.62
N LYS A 126 68.45 -50.28 7.44
CA LYS A 126 67.61 -50.60 6.27
C LYS A 126 66.57 -51.71 6.53
N GLU A 127 66.83 -52.61 7.48
CA GLU A 127 65.90 -53.69 7.84
C GLU A 127 64.80 -53.21 8.78
N PHE A 128 65.11 -52.44 9.83
CA PHE A 128 64.12 -51.91 10.77
C PHE A 128 63.10 -50.97 10.10
N SER A 129 63.57 -50.12 9.20
CA SER A 129 62.74 -49.18 8.44
C SER A 129 61.78 -49.87 7.48
N LYS A 130 62.19 -50.99 6.85
CA LYS A 130 61.30 -51.85 6.04
C LYS A 130 60.19 -52.51 6.87
N THR A 131 60.50 -52.94 8.10
CA THR A 131 59.56 -53.69 8.95
C THR A 131 58.50 -52.79 9.60
N VAL A 132 58.85 -51.55 9.96
CA VAL A 132 57.94 -50.62 10.66
C VAL A 132 57.12 -49.76 9.68
N PHE A 133 57.70 -49.33 8.56
CA PHE A 133 57.09 -48.32 7.68
C PHE A 133 56.72 -48.81 6.26
N GLY A 134 57.07 -50.04 5.89
CA GLY A 134 56.77 -50.59 4.56
C GLY A 134 57.77 -50.16 3.46
N ASN A 135 57.66 -50.81 2.30
CA ASN A 135 58.71 -50.86 1.27
C ASN A 135 59.11 -49.46 0.72
N PRO A 136 60.41 -49.11 0.64
CA PRO A 136 60.88 -47.75 0.34
C PRO A 136 60.91 -47.37 -1.16
N ALA A 137 60.19 -48.09 -2.02
CA ALA A 137 60.31 -47.98 -3.48
C ALA A 137 59.66 -46.73 -4.11
N ILE A 138 59.17 -45.76 -3.33
CA ILE A 138 58.45 -44.57 -3.85
C ILE A 138 59.30 -43.28 -3.74
N HIS A 139 60.51 -43.30 -3.15
CA HIS A 139 61.22 -42.07 -2.79
C HIS A 139 62.19 -41.47 -3.83
N SER A 140 62.10 -41.80 -5.12
CA SER A 140 63.02 -41.27 -6.14
C SER A 140 62.60 -39.95 -6.81
N ILE A 141 61.65 -39.18 -6.24
CA ILE A 141 61.20 -37.92 -6.86
C ILE A 141 61.19 -36.79 -5.82
N LEU A 142 62.37 -36.23 -5.51
CA LEU A 142 62.57 -34.78 -5.22
C LEU A 142 64.04 -34.53 -4.83
N LYS A 143 64.90 -34.30 -5.83
CA LYS A 143 66.13 -33.52 -5.65
C LYS A 143 65.70 -32.08 -5.37
N ILE A 144 65.51 -31.71 -4.11
CA ILE A 144 65.39 -30.30 -3.72
C ILE A 144 66.81 -29.77 -3.56
N SER A 145 67.16 -28.85 -4.45
CA SER A 145 68.39 -28.06 -4.38
C SER A 145 68.50 -27.37 -3.02
N SER A 146 69.59 -27.64 -2.32
CA SER A 146 70.03 -26.98 -1.10
C SER A 146 70.33 -25.49 -1.35
N LYS A 147 69.30 -24.64 -1.32
CA LYS A 147 69.45 -23.19 -1.17
C LYS A 147 68.50 -22.65 -0.10
N THR A 148 69.11 -22.20 1.00
CA THR A 148 68.60 -21.24 1.99
C THR A 148 67.29 -21.58 2.69
N ILE A 149 67.39 -22.43 3.73
CA ILE A 149 66.45 -22.39 4.86
C ILE A 149 67.05 -21.43 5.88
N GLN A 150 66.58 -20.19 5.90
CA GLN A 150 66.83 -19.29 7.04
C GLN A 150 66.06 -19.83 8.24
N HIS A 151 66.80 -20.28 9.25
CA HIS A 151 66.24 -20.72 10.53
C HIS A 151 65.67 -19.52 11.29
N TYR A 152 64.34 -19.38 11.31
CA TYR A 152 63.68 -18.64 12.37
C TYR A 152 63.76 -19.47 13.65
N THR A 153 64.73 -19.18 14.50
CA THR A 153 64.83 -19.72 15.86
C THR A 153 63.70 -19.17 16.71
N SER A 154 62.57 -19.87 16.75
CA SER A 154 61.49 -19.64 17.69
C SER A 154 61.56 -20.72 18.79
N ASN A 155 61.38 -20.30 20.04
CA ASN A 155 61.50 -21.05 21.30
C ASN A 155 60.54 -22.26 21.46
N HIS A 156 59.93 -22.76 20.38
CA HIS A 156 59.02 -23.91 20.40
C HIS A 156 59.70 -25.26 20.68
N TRP A 157 61.00 -25.40 20.40
CA TRP A 157 61.71 -26.67 20.54
C TRP A 157 61.78 -27.17 22.00
N LYS A 158 61.84 -26.26 22.98
CA LYS A 158 61.86 -26.61 24.42
C LYS A 158 60.52 -27.19 24.91
N ILE A 159 59.40 -26.74 24.33
CA ILE A 159 58.05 -27.21 24.68
C ILE A 159 57.77 -28.57 24.02
N GLU A 160 58.21 -28.77 22.76
CA GLU A 160 58.08 -30.04 22.04
C GLU A 160 58.91 -31.17 22.67
N GLN A 161 60.16 -30.91 23.08
CA GLN A 161 60.97 -31.91 23.82
C GLN A 161 60.32 -32.32 25.14
N SER A 162 59.70 -31.37 25.85
CA SER A 162 59.01 -31.64 27.11
C SER A 162 57.75 -32.49 26.90
N TRP A 163 57.01 -32.25 25.81
CA TRP A 163 55.80 -33.00 25.48
C TRP A 163 56.10 -34.41 24.94
N LEU A 164 57.16 -34.57 24.15
CA LEU A 164 57.62 -35.88 23.69
C LEU A 164 58.17 -36.72 24.85
N ASN A 165 58.95 -36.14 25.77
CA ASN A 165 59.40 -36.82 26.99
C ASN A 165 58.22 -37.24 27.88
N TYR A 166 57.19 -36.42 28.00
CA TYR A 166 55.99 -36.75 28.75
C TYR A 166 55.23 -37.94 28.13
N ARG A 167 55.07 -37.95 26.80
CA ARG A 167 54.46 -39.09 26.10
C ARG A 167 55.30 -40.36 26.15
N GLN A 168 56.61 -40.24 26.05
CA GLN A 168 57.52 -41.36 26.19
C GLN A 168 57.38 -41.99 27.58
N LYS A 169 57.35 -41.20 28.65
CA LYS A 169 57.11 -41.70 30.02
C LYS A 169 55.76 -42.37 30.23
N ILE A 170 54.71 -41.91 29.54
CA ILE A 170 53.38 -42.56 29.57
C ILE A 170 53.40 -43.89 28.84
N ILE A 171 54.08 -43.97 27.69
CA ILE A 171 54.17 -45.22 26.92
C ILE A 171 55.06 -46.22 27.67
N GLU A 172 56.18 -45.77 28.23
CA GLU A 172 57.07 -46.58 29.07
C GLU A 172 56.36 -47.08 30.33
N SER A 173 55.53 -46.25 30.98
CA SER A 173 54.75 -46.70 32.15
C SER A 173 53.64 -47.70 31.76
N GLN A 174 53.00 -47.52 30.61
CA GLN A 174 51.98 -48.47 30.10
C GLN A 174 52.59 -49.80 29.61
N LEU A 175 53.83 -49.78 29.13
CA LEU A 175 54.57 -50.99 28.74
C LEU A 175 55.17 -51.68 29.98
N SER A 176 55.59 -50.93 30.99
CA SER A 176 56.13 -51.44 32.25
C SER A 176 55.10 -52.18 33.12
N THR A 177 53.79 -51.94 32.92
CA THR A 177 52.72 -52.54 33.73
C THR A 177 52.05 -53.76 33.10
N LYS A 178 52.46 -54.19 31.89
CA LYS A 178 51.83 -55.32 31.19
C LYS A 178 52.78 -56.50 31.11
N THR A 179 52.32 -57.66 31.59
CA THR A 179 53.11 -58.90 31.55
C THR A 179 53.36 -59.33 30.10
N THR A 180 54.45 -60.08 29.87
CA THR A 180 54.86 -60.61 28.55
C THR A 180 53.73 -61.35 27.81
N ASP A 181 52.76 -61.88 28.55
CA ASP A 181 51.62 -62.62 28.03
C ASP A 181 50.52 -61.72 27.45
N GLU A 182 50.33 -60.51 28.01
CA GLU A 182 49.41 -59.52 27.43
C GLU A 182 49.95 -58.94 26.13
N ILE A 183 51.27 -58.75 26.04
CA ILE A 183 51.94 -58.29 24.82
C ILE A 183 51.78 -59.35 23.71
N LYS A 184 51.96 -60.64 24.02
CA LYS A 184 51.71 -61.75 23.09
C LYS A 184 50.23 -61.83 22.66
N SER A 185 49.29 -61.58 23.58
CA SER A 185 47.84 -61.55 23.27
C SER A 185 47.49 -60.41 22.31
N ILE A 186 48.07 -59.23 22.49
CA ILE A 186 47.88 -58.08 21.60
C ILE A 186 48.52 -58.35 20.22
N GLN A 187 49.72 -58.93 20.18
CA GLN A 187 50.36 -59.33 18.93
C GLN A 187 49.53 -60.36 18.14
N ASN A 188 48.97 -61.36 18.81
CA ASN A 188 48.09 -62.34 18.17
C ASN A 188 46.81 -61.68 17.63
N LYS A 189 46.17 -60.78 18.39
CA LYS A 189 44.99 -60.04 17.91
C LYS A 189 45.29 -59.17 16.69
N LEU A 190 46.47 -58.54 16.63
CA LEU A 190 46.91 -57.75 15.48
C LEU A 190 47.23 -58.63 14.27
N CYS A 191 47.86 -59.79 14.49
CA CYS A 191 48.18 -60.76 13.42
C CYS A 191 46.92 -61.35 12.80
N ILE A 192 45.93 -61.71 13.63
CA ILE A 192 44.61 -62.18 13.18
C ILE A 192 43.92 -61.11 12.34
N ARG A 193 43.86 -59.85 12.80
CA ARG A 193 43.26 -58.73 12.04
C ARG A 193 43.93 -58.49 10.69
N LYS A 194 45.26 -58.61 10.62
CA LYS A 194 46.02 -58.47 9.38
C LYS A 194 45.68 -59.59 8.38
N MET A 195 45.54 -60.82 8.86
CA MET A 195 45.07 -61.94 8.03
C MET A 195 43.63 -61.73 7.56
N THR A 196 42.73 -61.22 8.41
CA THR A 196 41.33 -60.96 8.01
C THR A 196 41.25 -59.88 6.95
N GLN A 197 42.03 -58.81 7.05
CA GLN A 197 42.11 -57.76 6.03
C GLN A 197 42.68 -58.27 4.71
N GLN A 198 43.73 -59.11 4.74
CA GLN A 198 44.27 -59.73 3.52
C GLN A 198 43.27 -60.67 2.85
N MET A 199 42.48 -61.42 3.62
CA MET A 199 41.41 -62.26 3.08
C MET A 199 40.30 -61.42 2.43
N LEU A 200 39.86 -60.33 3.07
CA LEU A 200 38.86 -59.40 2.52
C LEU A 200 39.33 -58.74 1.22
N CYS A 201 40.60 -58.35 1.12
CA CYS A 201 41.17 -57.80 -0.12
C CYS A 201 41.31 -58.84 -1.25
N ARG A 202 41.48 -60.13 -0.93
CA ARG A 202 41.50 -61.19 -1.95
C ARG A 202 40.10 -61.48 -2.51
N TYR A 203 39.06 -61.40 -1.68
CA TYR A 203 37.67 -61.55 -2.13
C TYR A 203 37.19 -60.36 -2.98
N SER A 204 37.65 -59.12 -2.73
CA SER A 204 37.30 -57.96 -3.57
C SER A 204 37.93 -57.99 -4.96
N ASN A 205 39.11 -58.60 -5.09
CA ASN A 205 39.84 -58.68 -6.36
C ASN A 205 39.39 -59.85 -7.25
N MET A 206 38.71 -60.87 -6.70
CA MET A 206 38.06 -61.93 -7.50
C MET A 206 36.72 -61.45 -8.09
N LYS A 207 35.98 -60.61 -7.36
CA LYS A 207 34.69 -60.06 -7.82
C LYS A 207 34.80 -58.99 -8.91
N SER A 208 35.97 -58.41 -9.12
CA SER A 208 36.23 -57.37 -10.13
C SER A 208 36.74 -57.90 -11.46
N ASN A 209 37.10 -59.19 -11.54
CA ASN A 209 37.57 -59.82 -12.78
C ASN A 209 36.47 -60.58 -13.55
N GLU A 210 35.26 -60.72 -12.99
CA GLU A 210 34.12 -61.37 -13.67
C GLU A 210 33.14 -60.37 -14.33
N GLU A 211 33.30 -59.06 -14.13
CA GLU A 211 32.37 -58.02 -14.63
C GLU A 211 33.01 -57.10 -15.72
N GLN A 212 34.08 -57.53 -16.38
CA GLN A 212 34.85 -56.66 -17.30
C GLN A 212 35.26 -57.34 -18.63
N GLU A 213 34.39 -58.18 -19.17
CA GLU A 213 34.33 -58.52 -20.60
C GLU A 213 32.99 -57.99 -21.12
N ASP A 214 32.99 -56.77 -21.68
CA ASP A 214 32.00 -56.22 -22.63
C ASP A 214 32.04 -54.68 -22.60
N HIS A 215 33.01 -54.09 -23.32
CA HIS A 215 32.84 -52.91 -24.18
C HIS A 215 34.19 -52.34 -24.66
N ASP A 216 34.51 -52.71 -25.90
CA ASP A 216 35.09 -51.93 -27.00
C ASP A 216 35.96 -50.67 -26.73
N HIS A 217 37.22 -50.81 -27.16
CA HIS A 217 37.87 -50.09 -28.26
C HIS A 217 37.62 -48.59 -28.54
N ASN A 218 38.77 -47.91 -28.73
CA ASN A 218 39.04 -46.65 -29.45
C ASN A 218 38.87 -45.33 -28.69
N ASP A 219 39.98 -44.81 -28.13
CA ASP A 219 40.76 -43.75 -28.79
C ASP A 219 41.91 -43.32 -27.88
N GLU A 220 43.13 -43.66 -28.32
CA GLU A 220 44.38 -43.22 -27.71
C GLU A 220 44.69 -41.76 -28.10
N ASN A 221 45.37 -41.08 -27.17
CA ASN A 221 46.15 -39.84 -27.36
C ASN A 221 45.41 -38.50 -27.24
N SER A 222 45.20 -38.03 -25.99
CA SER A 222 45.55 -36.64 -25.58
C SER A 222 45.31 -36.28 -24.09
N VAL A 223 45.49 -37.19 -23.12
CA VAL A 223 45.21 -36.86 -21.69
C VAL A 223 46.31 -37.38 -20.75
N SER A 224 47.57 -36.97 -20.99
CA SER A 224 48.71 -37.52 -20.24
C SER A 224 49.46 -36.55 -19.33
N GLU A 225 49.01 -35.29 -19.19
CA GLU A 225 49.61 -34.33 -18.23
C GLU A 225 48.62 -33.82 -17.16
N SER A 226 47.34 -33.67 -17.49
CA SER A 226 46.31 -33.16 -16.57
C SER A 226 45.95 -34.13 -15.43
N ASN A 227 46.19 -35.43 -15.63
CA ASN A 227 45.84 -36.48 -14.66
C ASN A 227 46.95 -36.76 -13.62
N LYS A 228 48.20 -36.35 -13.87
CA LYS A 228 49.28 -36.43 -12.87
C LYS A 228 49.18 -35.35 -11.77
N LEU A 229 48.45 -34.25 -12.03
CA LEU A 229 48.16 -33.22 -11.02
C LEU A 229 46.94 -33.55 -10.15
N LYS A 230 45.96 -34.32 -10.67
CA LYS A 230 44.78 -34.72 -9.89
C LYS A 230 45.08 -35.80 -8.84
N HIS A 231 46.06 -36.69 -9.08
CA HIS A 231 46.42 -37.72 -8.11
C HIS A 231 47.23 -37.23 -6.89
N LYS A 232 47.73 -35.99 -6.86
CA LYS A 232 48.42 -35.42 -5.68
C LYS A 232 47.50 -34.82 -4.62
N GLN A 233 46.18 -34.74 -4.85
CA GLN A 233 45.23 -34.18 -3.88
C GLN A 233 44.60 -35.21 -2.92
N HIS A 234 44.98 -36.49 -3.01
CA HIS A 234 44.25 -37.56 -2.32
C HIS A 234 44.70 -37.93 -0.89
N GLY A 235 45.59 -37.16 -0.25
CA GLY A 235 45.92 -37.33 1.18
C GLY A 235 45.38 -36.26 2.12
N LEU A 236 45.19 -35.02 1.63
CA LEU A 236 44.95 -33.83 2.47
C LEU A 236 43.46 -33.50 2.71
N THR A 237 42.55 -34.15 2.00
CA THR A 237 41.10 -33.92 2.12
C THR A 237 40.38 -34.89 3.07
N LYS A 238 41.08 -35.90 3.60
CA LYS A 238 40.52 -36.96 4.47
C LYS A 238 40.92 -36.83 5.94
N TYR A 239 41.13 -35.62 6.45
CA TYR A 239 41.18 -35.46 7.90
C TYR A 239 39.76 -35.14 8.40
N PRO A 240 39.18 -35.94 9.31
CA PRO A 240 37.85 -35.70 9.80
C PRO A 240 37.88 -34.40 10.61
N PHE A 241 37.44 -33.30 10.00
CA PHE A 241 36.96 -32.17 10.77
C PHE A 241 35.87 -32.75 11.67
N SER A 242 36.11 -32.72 12.98
CA SER A 242 35.09 -33.15 13.93
C SER A 242 33.86 -32.29 13.70
N VAL A 243 32.78 -32.92 13.23
CA VAL A 243 31.46 -32.30 13.07
C VAL A 243 31.01 -31.63 14.38
N ASN A 244 31.56 -32.10 15.51
CA ASN A 244 31.30 -31.62 16.87
C ASN A 244 32.22 -30.46 17.30
N HIS A 245 32.93 -29.80 16.37
CA HIS A 245 33.73 -28.63 16.73
C HIS A 245 32.83 -27.43 17.05
N PRO A 246 33.07 -26.68 18.16
CA PRO A 246 32.22 -25.57 18.57
C PRO A 246 31.94 -24.52 17.48
N LEU A 247 32.91 -24.24 16.59
CA LEU A 247 32.69 -23.31 15.47
C LEU A 247 31.70 -23.84 14.41
N HIS A 248 31.71 -25.15 14.13
CA HIS A 248 30.76 -25.75 13.18
C HIS A 248 29.38 -25.88 13.79
N THR A 249 29.29 -26.22 15.09
CA THR A 249 28.04 -26.19 15.85
C THR A 249 27.45 -24.77 15.87
N HIS A 250 28.28 -23.76 16.12
CA HIS A 250 27.86 -22.36 16.10
C HIS A 250 27.44 -21.89 14.70
N GLU A 251 28.15 -22.28 13.63
CA GLU A 251 27.73 -22.00 12.26
C GLU A 251 26.35 -22.60 11.95
N GLN A 252 26.12 -23.85 12.35
CA GLN A 252 24.83 -24.52 12.15
C GLN A 252 23.71 -23.83 12.94
N GLN A 253 23.96 -23.43 14.18
CA GLN A 253 23.01 -22.65 14.99
C GLN A 253 22.67 -21.31 14.34
N LEU A 254 23.67 -20.58 13.84
CA LEU A 254 23.45 -19.32 13.13
C LEU A 254 22.68 -19.51 11.81
N MET A 255 22.97 -20.57 11.05
CA MET A 255 22.22 -20.91 9.83
C MET A 255 20.76 -21.24 10.14
N ASN A 256 20.50 -22.01 11.19
CA ASN A 256 19.13 -22.33 11.60
C ASN A 256 18.37 -21.07 12.04
N ALA A 257 18.97 -20.24 12.90
CA ALA A 257 18.38 -18.98 13.32
C ALA A 257 18.15 -18.01 12.14
N LEU A 258 19.07 -17.96 11.16
CA LEU A 258 18.89 -17.17 9.94
C LEU A 258 17.68 -17.66 9.14
N ASN A 259 17.54 -18.97 8.97
CA ASN A 259 16.42 -19.56 8.25
C ASN A 259 15.08 -19.29 8.97
N GLU A 260 15.04 -19.42 10.29
CA GLU A 260 13.86 -19.10 11.10
C GLU A 260 13.45 -17.62 10.98
N ILE A 261 14.40 -16.70 11.03
CA ILE A 261 14.10 -15.27 10.82
C ILE A 261 13.60 -15.03 9.39
N LYS A 262 14.20 -15.70 8.40
CA LYS A 262 13.81 -15.55 6.99
C LYS A 262 12.39 -16.07 6.73
N THR A 263 12.01 -17.22 7.29
CA THR A 263 10.64 -17.72 7.18
C THR A 263 9.67 -16.78 7.91
N GLY A 264 10.01 -16.30 9.10
CA GLY A 264 9.22 -15.32 9.84
C GLY A 264 9.06 -13.98 9.10
N LEU A 265 10.09 -13.50 8.41
CA LEU A 265 10.01 -12.28 7.58
C LEU A 265 9.09 -12.47 6.37
N ASN A 266 9.13 -13.63 5.72
CA ASN A 266 8.24 -13.93 4.60
C ASN A 266 6.77 -14.00 5.04
N LEU A 267 6.48 -14.59 6.21
CA LEU A 267 5.13 -14.62 6.79
C LEU A 267 4.65 -13.20 7.13
N ASN A 268 5.47 -12.41 7.83
CA ASN A 268 5.16 -11.00 8.12
C ASN A 268 4.88 -10.21 6.83
N LEU A 269 5.66 -10.43 5.77
CA LEU A 269 5.47 -9.76 4.48
C LEU A 269 4.13 -10.14 3.82
N PHE A 270 3.76 -11.42 3.88
CA PHE A 270 2.48 -11.91 3.39
C PHE A 270 1.31 -11.27 4.17
N GLU A 271 1.39 -11.27 5.50
CA GLU A 271 0.38 -10.64 6.36
C GLU A 271 0.27 -9.13 6.12
N LEU A 272 1.40 -8.43 6.00
CA LEU A 272 1.44 -7.00 5.69
C LEU A 272 0.77 -6.70 4.36
N ASN A 273 1.06 -7.49 3.31
CA ASN A 273 0.42 -7.34 2.01
C ASN A 273 -1.09 -7.61 2.07
N SER A 274 -1.52 -8.63 2.83
CA SER A 274 -2.94 -8.92 3.03
C SER A 274 -3.65 -7.74 3.69
N LYS A 275 -3.12 -7.25 4.82
CA LYS A 275 -3.70 -6.13 5.57
C LYS A 275 -3.69 -4.83 4.78
N ALA A 276 -2.62 -4.56 4.02
CA ALA A 276 -2.56 -3.41 3.12
C ALA A 276 -3.62 -3.48 2.00
N ASN A 277 -3.86 -4.67 1.45
CA ASN A 277 -4.93 -4.90 0.48
C ASN A 277 -6.31 -4.71 1.10
N ASP A 278 -6.53 -5.16 2.34
CA ASP A 278 -7.80 -4.98 3.04
C ASP A 278 -8.06 -3.48 3.30
N LEU A 279 -7.05 -2.74 3.76
CA LEU A 279 -7.13 -1.29 3.89
C LEU A 279 -7.43 -0.61 2.54
N HIS A 280 -6.77 -1.04 1.47
CA HIS A 280 -7.01 -0.48 0.14
C HIS A 280 -8.45 -0.72 -0.34
N LYS A 281 -8.98 -1.94 -0.18
CA LYS A 281 -10.38 -2.27 -0.50
C LYS A 281 -11.36 -1.43 0.32
N LEU A 282 -11.09 -1.26 1.61
CA LEU A 282 -11.92 -0.44 2.49
C LEU A 282 -11.94 1.03 2.05
N LEU A 283 -10.78 1.60 1.74
CA LEU A 283 -10.68 2.98 1.24
C LEU A 283 -11.38 3.17 -0.11
N LEU A 284 -11.31 2.19 -1.02
CA LEU A 284 -12.06 2.20 -2.27
C LEU A 284 -13.57 2.17 -2.03
N LEU A 285 -14.04 1.35 -1.10
CA LEU A 285 -15.46 1.27 -0.73
C LEU A 285 -15.95 2.62 -0.17
N ILE A 286 -15.22 3.21 0.77
CA ILE A 286 -15.51 4.53 1.34
C ILE A 286 -15.55 5.58 0.23
N GLY A 287 -14.57 5.56 -0.67
CA GLY A 287 -14.51 6.47 -1.82
C GLY A 287 -15.75 6.37 -2.72
N ARG A 288 -16.21 5.14 -3.02
CA ARG A 288 -17.43 4.91 -3.82
C ARG A 288 -18.67 5.44 -3.12
N ILE A 289 -18.87 5.09 -1.84
CA ILE A 289 -20.04 5.55 -1.07
C ILE A 289 -20.10 7.08 -1.03
N LYS A 290 -18.97 7.74 -0.74
CA LYS A 290 -18.90 9.21 -0.73
C LYS A 290 -19.16 9.83 -2.10
N PHE A 291 -18.67 9.19 -3.16
CA PHE A 291 -18.91 9.63 -4.54
C PHE A 291 -20.39 9.53 -4.90
N ASP A 292 -21.04 8.42 -4.56
CA ASP A 292 -22.46 8.20 -4.82
C ASP A 292 -23.32 9.20 -4.06
N LEU A 293 -23.04 9.41 -2.76
CA LEU A 293 -23.71 10.42 -1.93
C LEU A 293 -23.58 11.83 -2.52
N LYS A 294 -22.38 12.19 -2.99
CA LYS A 294 -22.14 13.49 -3.63
C LYS A 294 -22.93 13.63 -4.93
N ASN A 295 -22.97 12.59 -5.75
CA ASN A 295 -23.71 12.61 -7.02
C ASN A 295 -25.21 12.74 -6.79
N GLU A 296 -25.78 12.00 -5.84
CA GLU A 296 -27.19 12.11 -5.49
C GLU A 296 -27.53 13.52 -4.98
N TYR A 297 -26.69 14.07 -4.08
CA TYR A 297 -26.83 15.44 -3.59
C TYR A 297 -26.82 16.47 -4.73
N LEU A 298 -25.86 16.37 -5.65
CA LEU A 298 -25.74 17.28 -6.80
C LEU A 298 -26.93 17.15 -7.75
N LYS A 299 -27.36 15.93 -8.05
CA LYS A 299 -28.49 15.66 -8.94
C LYS A 299 -29.78 16.28 -8.37
N TYR A 300 -30.07 16.03 -7.09
CA TYR A 300 -31.25 16.62 -6.43
C TYR A 300 -31.17 18.15 -6.40
N THR A 301 -30.03 18.70 -6.00
CA THR A 301 -29.82 20.14 -5.93
C THR A 301 -30.02 20.81 -7.28
N GLN A 302 -29.49 20.24 -8.36
CA GLN A 302 -29.67 20.79 -9.71
C GLN A 302 -31.12 20.75 -10.16
N MET A 303 -31.84 19.65 -9.89
CA MET A 303 -33.27 19.55 -10.24
C MET A 303 -34.09 20.60 -9.48
N SER A 304 -33.89 20.74 -8.18
CA SER A 304 -34.60 21.73 -7.36
C SER A 304 -34.25 23.17 -7.75
N LEU A 305 -33.01 23.48 -8.09
CA LEU A 305 -32.63 24.81 -8.60
C LEU A 305 -33.29 25.13 -9.94
N ASN A 306 -33.33 24.16 -10.86
CA ASN A 306 -34.03 24.33 -12.14
C ASN A 306 -35.54 24.56 -11.95
N GLU A 307 -36.16 23.89 -10.96
CA GLU A 307 -37.57 24.12 -10.61
C GLU A 307 -37.78 25.48 -9.97
N LEU A 308 -36.88 25.89 -9.06
CA LEU A 308 -36.89 27.20 -8.43
C LEU A 308 -36.85 28.31 -9.47
N ASP A 309 -35.92 28.24 -10.43
CA ASP A 309 -35.78 29.24 -11.50
C ASP A 309 -37.07 29.35 -12.35
N LYS A 310 -37.68 28.21 -12.71
CA LYS A 310 -38.96 28.19 -13.43
C LYS A 310 -40.07 28.87 -12.64
N LYS A 311 -40.16 28.59 -11.34
CA LYS A 311 -41.17 29.19 -10.45
C LYS A 311 -40.92 30.67 -10.23
N GLN A 312 -39.66 31.10 -10.12
CA GLN A 312 -39.25 32.50 -10.05
C GLN A 312 -39.65 33.27 -11.31
N GLN A 313 -39.45 32.68 -12.49
CA GLN A 313 -39.88 33.25 -13.77
C GLN A 313 -41.40 33.37 -13.87
N GLN A 314 -42.15 32.36 -13.41
CA GLN A 314 -43.62 32.44 -13.34
C GLN A 314 -44.08 33.53 -12.36
N LEU A 315 -43.43 33.63 -11.20
CA LEU A 315 -43.76 34.62 -10.18
C LEU A 315 -43.53 36.04 -10.70
N THR A 316 -42.40 36.28 -11.37
CA THR A 316 -42.10 37.59 -11.98
C THR A 316 -43.10 37.92 -13.09
N HIS A 317 -43.48 36.96 -13.92
CA HIS A 317 -44.50 37.16 -14.95
C HIS A 317 -45.86 37.58 -14.36
N PHE A 318 -46.39 36.84 -13.38
CA PHE A 318 -47.67 37.19 -12.75
C PHE A 318 -47.60 38.48 -11.92
N SER A 319 -46.45 38.79 -11.30
CA SER A 319 -46.24 40.05 -10.59
C SER A 319 -46.27 41.24 -11.54
N ASN A 320 -45.65 41.12 -12.72
CA ASN A 320 -45.69 42.14 -13.76
C ASN A 320 -47.11 42.33 -14.30
N LEU A 321 -47.83 41.23 -14.57
CA LEU A 321 -49.23 41.28 -15.01
C LEU A 321 -50.12 42.03 -14.00
N LEU A 322 -49.92 41.79 -12.70
CA LEU A 322 -50.62 42.54 -11.64
C LEU A 322 -50.25 44.02 -11.62
N GLY A 323 -48.98 44.35 -11.86
CA GLY A 323 -48.51 45.73 -12.01
C GLY A 323 -49.24 46.43 -13.17
N GLU A 324 -49.26 45.80 -14.35
CA GLU A 324 -49.94 46.32 -15.54
C GLU A 324 -51.45 46.51 -15.32
N LEU A 325 -52.12 45.55 -14.66
CA LEU A 325 -53.54 45.66 -14.35
C LEU A 325 -53.82 46.84 -13.41
N LYS A 326 -52.97 47.05 -12.39
CA LYS A 326 -53.09 48.19 -11.47
C LYS A 326 -52.84 49.53 -12.16
N GLU A 327 -51.90 49.60 -13.09
CA GLU A 327 -51.66 50.80 -13.90
C GLU A 327 -52.83 51.09 -14.85
N LYS A 328 -53.39 50.07 -15.51
CA LYS A 328 -54.59 50.18 -16.35
C LYS A 328 -55.81 50.63 -15.55
N GLU A 329 -56.02 50.06 -14.37
CA GLU A 329 -57.07 50.50 -13.44
C GLU A 329 -56.91 51.98 -13.07
N ALA A 330 -55.71 52.39 -12.66
CA ALA A 330 -55.44 53.76 -12.25
C ALA A 330 -55.63 54.77 -13.40
N THR A 331 -55.21 54.41 -14.61
CA THR A 331 -55.37 55.27 -15.81
C THR A 331 -56.83 55.38 -16.24
N GLU A 332 -57.59 54.28 -16.30
CA GLU A 332 -59.03 54.30 -16.62
C GLU A 332 -59.83 55.07 -15.55
N LEU A 333 -59.49 54.92 -14.27
CA LEU A 333 -60.13 55.66 -13.18
C LEU A 333 -59.80 57.16 -13.22
N LYS A 334 -58.56 57.52 -13.60
CA LYS A 334 -58.17 58.92 -13.86
C LYS A 334 -58.94 59.51 -15.05
N ASN A 335 -59.16 58.74 -16.11
CA ASN A 335 -59.94 59.17 -17.27
C ASN A 335 -61.41 59.41 -16.89
N LEU A 336 -62.05 58.46 -16.19
CA LEU A 336 -63.42 58.61 -15.70
C LEU A 336 -63.60 59.80 -14.76
N THR A 337 -62.65 60.03 -13.84
CA THR A 337 -62.69 61.21 -12.95
C THR A 337 -62.52 62.51 -13.73
N SER A 338 -61.69 62.54 -14.78
CA SER A 338 -61.53 63.69 -15.65
C SER A 338 -62.81 64.00 -16.45
N GLU A 339 -63.49 62.99 -16.97
CA GLU A 339 -64.78 63.11 -17.66
C GLU A 339 -65.89 63.58 -16.71
N ALA A 340 -65.98 62.99 -15.52
CA ALA A 340 -66.92 63.43 -14.49
C ALA A 340 -66.73 64.91 -14.13
N ARG A 341 -65.48 65.38 -14.04
CA ARG A 341 -65.17 66.81 -13.83
C ARG A 341 -65.63 67.67 -15.02
N LYS A 342 -65.40 67.24 -16.26
CA LYS A 342 -65.88 67.96 -17.46
C LYS A 342 -67.40 68.08 -17.46
N ILE A 343 -68.11 66.98 -17.23
CA ILE A 343 -69.59 66.93 -17.16
C ILE A 343 -70.12 67.80 -16.02
N SER A 344 -69.45 67.79 -14.86
CA SER A 344 -69.83 68.65 -13.74
C SER A 344 -69.67 70.13 -14.08
N LYS A 345 -68.59 70.52 -14.77
CA LYS A 345 -68.38 71.89 -15.24
C LYS A 345 -69.45 72.31 -16.24
N THR A 346 -69.73 71.49 -17.26
CA THR A 346 -70.79 71.81 -18.25
C THR A 346 -72.16 71.90 -17.61
N ARG A 347 -72.49 70.98 -16.68
CA ARG A 347 -73.74 71.05 -15.91
C ARG A 347 -73.84 72.32 -15.07
N ALA A 348 -72.74 72.77 -14.46
CA ALA A 348 -72.73 74.01 -13.69
C ALA A 348 -72.97 75.24 -14.58
N VAL A 349 -72.40 75.26 -15.79
CA VAL A 349 -72.67 76.30 -16.80
C VAL A 349 -74.14 76.28 -17.22
N LEU A 350 -74.66 75.11 -17.64
CA LEU A 350 -76.06 74.96 -18.04
C LEU A 350 -77.04 75.33 -16.92
N MET A 351 -76.72 75.03 -15.65
CA MET A 351 -77.54 75.43 -14.51
C MET A 351 -77.55 76.95 -14.31
N LYS A 352 -76.42 77.64 -14.56
CA LYS A 352 -76.38 79.11 -14.54
C LYS A 352 -77.21 79.70 -15.69
N GLU A 353 -77.10 79.15 -16.89
CA GLU A 353 -77.90 79.56 -18.05
C GLU A 353 -79.40 79.33 -17.83
N LEU A 354 -79.80 78.17 -17.29
CA LEU A 354 -81.18 77.90 -16.90
C LEU A 354 -81.70 78.88 -15.84
N LYS A 355 -80.86 79.21 -14.84
CA LYS A 355 -81.22 80.20 -13.82
C LYS A 355 -81.40 81.59 -14.43
N PHE A 356 -80.54 81.98 -15.37
CA PHE A 356 -80.66 83.24 -16.11
C PHE A 356 -81.94 83.27 -16.95
N LEU A 357 -82.21 82.21 -17.73
CA LEU A 357 -83.41 82.06 -18.53
C LEU A 357 -84.69 82.15 -17.69
N ARG A 358 -84.71 81.51 -16.52
CA ARG A 358 -85.84 81.55 -15.57
C ARG A 358 -86.07 82.94 -14.98
N ILE A 359 -85.02 83.75 -14.82
CA ILE A 359 -85.12 85.15 -14.37
C ILE A 359 -85.65 86.03 -15.52
N SER A 360 -85.18 85.83 -16.75
CA SER A 360 -85.65 86.58 -17.93
C SER A 360 -87.06 86.19 -18.39
N GLN A 361 -87.55 84.99 -18.06
CA GLN A 361 -88.97 84.61 -18.22
C GLN A 361 -89.88 85.14 -17.10
N ASN A 362 -89.30 85.69 -16.02
CA ASN A 362 -90.05 86.22 -14.89
C ASN A 362 -90.40 87.71 -15.06
N VAL A 363 -90.40 88.21 -16.30
CA VAL A 363 -90.89 89.55 -16.65
C VAL A 363 -92.15 89.40 -17.52
N ASN A 364 -93.27 89.09 -16.88
CA ASN A 364 -94.50 89.89 -16.93
C ASN A 364 -95.62 89.19 -16.16
N ASN A 365 -95.85 89.64 -14.94
CA ASN A 365 -96.98 89.26 -14.08
C ASN A 365 -98.33 89.92 -14.52
N VAL A 366 -98.47 90.32 -15.80
CA VAL A 366 -99.61 91.13 -16.27
C VAL A 366 -100.55 90.38 -17.23
N HIS A 367 -100.25 89.15 -17.64
CA HIS A 367 -101.16 88.40 -18.54
C HIS A 367 -101.49 87.01 -18.01
N HIS A 368 -102.33 86.95 -16.98
CA HIS A 368 -102.89 85.70 -16.45
C HIS A 368 -104.20 85.25 -17.12
N LEU A 369 -104.65 85.90 -18.19
CA LEU A 369 -105.82 85.46 -18.97
C LEU A 369 -105.56 85.71 -20.46
N GLY A 370 -105.16 84.67 -21.18
CA GLY A 370 -104.97 84.73 -22.62
C GLY A 370 -104.24 83.50 -23.13
N TYR A 371 -104.95 82.66 -23.87
CA TYR A 371 -104.40 81.58 -24.67
C TYR A 371 -103.35 82.16 -25.65
N PHE A 372 -102.06 81.95 -25.39
CA PHE A 372 -100.98 82.35 -26.30
C PHE A 372 -100.55 81.15 -27.14
N ASP A 373 -101.02 81.13 -28.39
CA ASP A 373 -100.49 80.28 -29.46
C ASP A 373 -99.16 80.89 -29.95
N TYR A 374 -98.05 80.20 -29.71
CA TYR A 374 -96.73 80.57 -30.23
C TYR A 374 -96.54 80.03 -31.66
N ARG A 375 -97.49 80.32 -32.55
CA ARG A 375 -97.29 80.19 -33.99
C ARG A 375 -97.13 81.59 -34.57
N TYR A 376 -95.93 81.82 -35.12
CA TYR A 376 -95.47 82.98 -35.88
C TYR A 376 -95.07 84.22 -35.09
N ASN A 377 -93.77 84.32 -34.82
CA ASN A 377 -92.99 85.54 -35.09
C ASN A 377 -91.53 85.17 -35.39
N LEU A 378 -91.35 84.52 -36.54
CA LEU A 378 -90.14 84.66 -37.34
C LEU A 378 -90.22 86.05 -37.99
N ALA A 379 -89.38 86.98 -37.55
CA ALA A 379 -88.96 88.08 -38.42
C ALA A 379 -87.60 87.69 -38.99
N LEU A 380 -87.63 87.16 -40.22
CA LEU A 380 -86.55 87.28 -41.18
C LEU A 380 -86.20 88.77 -41.34
N CYS A 381 -84.92 89.10 -41.15
CA CYS A 381 -84.09 90.08 -41.88
C CYS A 381 -82.91 90.49 -40.96
N LYS A 382 -81.65 90.58 -41.38
CA LYS A 382 -81.00 90.51 -42.71
C LYS A 382 -79.48 90.49 -42.49
N LEU A 383 -78.76 89.88 -43.45
CA LEU A 383 -77.36 90.11 -43.87
C LEU A 383 -76.23 89.77 -42.89
#